data_AF-A0A8K0XBG3-F1
#
_entry.id   AF-A0A8K0XBG3-F1
#
_cell.length_a   1.000
_cell.length_b   1.000
_cell.length_c   1.000
_cell.angle_alpha   90.00
_cell.angle_beta   90.00
_cell.angle_gamma   90.00
#
_symmetry.space_group_name_H-M   'P 1'
#
loop_
_entity.id
_entity.type
_entity.pdbx_description
1 polymer ?
#
loop_
_entity_poly.entity_id
_entity_poly.type
_entity_poly.pdbx_seq_one_letter_code
_entity_poly.pdbx_strand_id
1 'polypeptide(L)'
;MSTTPQLLSSPTVIALLSRSPPAPLTASSVWRRDLTFEINKLDASVNVRAALHLLNDDFDGCHTLAQLQEGEPYSDHLHYIAHRREPDYWNSKYWAAQLSHRHLAQIYLAGDYDASVSEAKLEAKKFVDAIEVAASSGEGVEELEKRQWDEMTRLTRLLIEKDASEPQ
;
A
#
# COMPACT_ATOMS: atom_id res chain seq x y z
N MET A 1 -21.87 -2.17 -6.67
CA MET A 1 -20.77 -2.16 -5.70
C MET A 1 -20.81 -3.41 -4.87
N SER A 2 -19.67 -4.07 -4.74
CA SER A 2 -19.50 -5.25 -3.88
C SER A 2 -19.39 -4.82 -2.43
N THR A 3 -19.98 -5.55 -1.48
CA THR A 3 -19.75 -5.31 -0.03
C THR A 3 -18.39 -5.87 0.39
N THR A 4 -17.92 -5.47 1.59
CA THR A 4 -16.66 -5.96 2.19
C THR A 4 -16.55 -7.50 2.15
N PRO A 5 -17.54 -8.29 2.64
CA PRO A 5 -17.49 -9.74 2.51
C PRO A 5 -17.31 -10.26 1.08
N GLN A 6 -17.89 -9.59 0.07
CA GLN A 6 -17.77 -10.03 -1.32
C GLN A 6 -16.42 -9.67 -1.94
N LEU A 7 -15.85 -8.50 -1.65
CA LEU A 7 -14.51 -8.16 -2.10
C LEU A 7 -13.45 -9.06 -1.43
N LEU A 8 -13.52 -9.27 -0.12
CA LEU A 8 -12.57 -10.13 0.60
C LEU A 8 -12.67 -11.61 0.20
N SER A 9 -13.82 -12.06 -0.32
CA SER A 9 -14.00 -13.43 -0.82
C SER A 9 -13.72 -13.59 -2.32
N SER A 10 -13.41 -12.50 -3.03
CA SER A 10 -13.04 -12.56 -4.45
C SER A 10 -11.75 -13.37 -4.63
N PRO A 11 -11.69 -14.30 -5.61
CA PRO A 11 -10.48 -15.06 -5.91
C PRO A 11 -9.25 -14.18 -6.16
N THR A 12 -9.44 -13.03 -6.82
CA THR A 12 -8.39 -12.04 -7.09
C THR A 12 -7.83 -11.46 -5.80
N VAL A 13 -8.70 -11.01 -4.90
CA VAL A 13 -8.30 -10.40 -3.63
C VAL A 13 -7.67 -11.44 -2.71
N ILE A 14 -8.23 -12.65 -2.63
CA ILE A 14 -7.64 -13.75 -1.86
C ILE A 14 -6.23 -14.06 -2.36
N ALA A 15 -6.04 -14.23 -3.67
CA ALA A 15 -4.74 -14.56 -4.25
C ALA A 15 -3.67 -13.50 -3.94
N LEU A 16 -4.04 -12.22 -3.97
CA LEU A 16 -3.14 -11.11 -3.64
C LEU A 16 -2.85 -11.07 -2.13
N LEU A 17 -3.87 -11.14 -1.28
CA LEU A 17 -3.71 -11.07 0.18
C LEU A 17 -3.00 -12.30 0.77
N SER A 18 -3.03 -13.43 0.08
CA SER A 18 -2.37 -14.69 0.48
C SER A 18 -1.05 -14.94 -0.25
N ARG A 19 -0.50 -13.93 -0.94
CA ARG A 19 0.75 -14.06 -1.69
C ARG A 19 1.88 -14.60 -0.80
N SER A 20 2.62 -15.57 -1.34
CA SER A 20 3.79 -16.18 -0.71
C SER A 20 4.86 -16.47 -1.77
N PRO A 21 6.13 -16.09 -1.58
CA PRO A 21 6.64 -15.25 -0.48
C PRO A 21 6.01 -13.85 -0.48
N PRO A 22 6.07 -13.09 0.63
CA PRO A 22 5.59 -11.70 0.66
C PRO A 22 6.29 -10.88 -0.43
N ALA A 23 5.66 -9.76 -0.81
CA ALA A 23 6.23 -8.91 -1.85
C ALA A 23 7.63 -8.40 -1.44
N PRO A 24 8.63 -8.48 -2.34
CA PRO A 24 9.97 -7.99 -2.04
C PRO A 24 9.98 -6.48 -1.82
N LEU A 25 11.05 -5.94 -1.23
CA LEU A 25 11.22 -4.49 -1.05
C LEU A 25 11.05 -3.76 -2.39
N THR A 26 11.74 -4.27 -3.41
CA THR A 26 11.69 -3.80 -4.78
C THR A 26 11.38 -4.98 -5.70
N ALA A 27 10.41 -4.80 -6.58
CA ALA A 27 10.09 -5.79 -7.60
C ALA A 27 10.65 -5.35 -8.95
N SER A 28 11.18 -6.30 -9.73
CA SER A 28 11.66 -6.06 -11.10
C SER A 28 10.56 -6.24 -12.15
N SER A 29 9.41 -6.81 -11.79
CA SER A 29 8.28 -7.04 -12.67
C SER A 29 7.00 -7.28 -11.87
N VAL A 30 5.85 -7.05 -12.51
CA VAL A 30 4.54 -7.49 -12.03
C VAL A 30 4.57 -8.98 -11.64
N TRP A 31 4.10 -9.30 -10.43
CA TRP A 31 4.08 -10.65 -9.88
C TRP A 31 3.20 -11.59 -10.69
N ARG A 32 1.95 -11.16 -10.97
CA ARG A 32 0.98 -11.92 -11.77
C ARG A 32 0.24 -11.04 -12.75
N ARG A 33 0.68 -11.06 -14.01
CA ARG A 33 0.07 -10.26 -15.10
C ARG A 33 -1.39 -10.59 -15.37
N ASP A 34 -1.80 -11.83 -15.11
CA ASP A 34 -3.20 -12.24 -15.25
C ASP A 34 -4.11 -11.54 -14.22
N LEU A 35 -3.59 -11.26 -13.02
CA LEU A 35 -4.34 -10.52 -12.00
C LEU A 35 -4.50 -9.04 -12.33
N THR A 36 -3.57 -8.40 -13.06
CA THR A 36 -3.69 -6.98 -13.47
C THR A 36 -5.03 -6.72 -14.17
N PHE A 37 -5.42 -7.59 -15.10
CA PHE A 37 -6.69 -7.47 -15.81
C PHE A 37 -7.90 -7.67 -14.90
N GLU A 38 -7.83 -8.65 -13.99
CA GLU A 38 -8.90 -8.93 -13.05
C GLU A 38 -9.08 -7.80 -12.02
N ILE A 39 -7.99 -7.20 -11.54
CA ILE A 39 -8.02 -6.03 -10.64
C ILE A 39 -8.78 -4.87 -11.31
N ASN A 40 -8.49 -4.61 -12.59
CA ASN A 40 -9.13 -3.52 -13.33
C ASN A 40 -10.64 -3.70 -13.51
N LYS A 41 -11.14 -4.93 -13.47
CA LYS A 41 -12.57 -5.26 -13.59
C LYS A 41 -13.33 -5.26 -12.28
N LEU A 42 -12.64 -5.21 -11.14
CA LEU A 42 -13.31 -5.24 -9.84
C LEU A 42 -14.22 -4.03 -9.68
N ASP A 43 -15.45 -4.27 -9.24
CA ASP A 43 -16.39 -3.25 -8.81
C ASP A 43 -16.01 -2.78 -7.39
N ALA A 44 -14.94 -1.99 -7.33
CA ALA A 44 -14.33 -1.41 -6.14
C ALA A 44 -13.77 -0.01 -6.44
N SER A 45 -13.60 0.83 -5.41
CA SER A 45 -13.01 2.17 -5.59
C SER A 45 -11.62 2.15 -6.23
N VAL A 46 -11.24 3.33 -6.74
CA VAL A 46 -9.91 3.62 -7.31
C VAL A 46 -8.80 3.22 -6.32
N ASN A 47 -8.90 3.64 -5.06
CA ASN A 47 -7.89 3.31 -4.05
C ASN A 47 -7.80 1.82 -3.72
N VAL A 48 -8.92 1.09 -3.68
CA VAL A 48 -8.88 -0.38 -3.52
C VAL A 48 -8.15 -1.02 -4.69
N ARG A 49 -8.48 -0.66 -5.93
CA ARG A 49 -7.81 -1.21 -7.12
C ARG A 49 -6.33 -0.84 -7.18
N ALA A 50 -5.96 0.38 -6.79
CA ALA A 50 -4.57 0.84 -6.71
C ALA A 50 -3.77 0.02 -5.68
N ALA A 51 -4.32 -0.20 -4.49
CA ALA A 51 -3.70 -1.04 -3.47
C ALA A 51 -3.50 -2.50 -3.94
N LEU A 52 -4.48 -3.04 -4.67
CA LEU A 52 -4.37 -4.40 -5.23
C LEU A 52 -3.29 -4.49 -6.32
N HIS A 53 -3.14 -3.46 -7.17
CA HIS A 53 -2.02 -3.37 -8.12
C HIS A 53 -0.67 -3.32 -7.39
N LEU A 54 -0.59 -2.55 -6.31
CA LEU A 54 0.61 -2.50 -5.47
C LEU A 54 0.97 -3.89 -4.91
N LEU A 55 0.01 -4.65 -4.37
CA LEU A 55 0.25 -6.03 -3.91
C LEU A 55 0.70 -6.98 -5.03
N ASN A 56 0.36 -6.66 -6.28
CA ASN A 56 0.73 -7.40 -7.49
C ASN A 56 2.07 -6.94 -8.10
N ASP A 57 2.79 -6.03 -7.47
CA ASP A 57 4.00 -5.40 -8.01
C ASP A 57 3.75 -4.63 -9.34
N ASP A 58 2.50 -4.20 -9.56
CA ASP A 58 2.08 -3.40 -10.71
C ASP A 58 2.13 -1.92 -10.34
N PHE A 59 3.35 -1.36 -10.36
CA PHE A 59 3.60 0.03 -9.97
C PHE A 59 2.90 1.01 -10.91
N ASP A 60 2.94 0.78 -12.22
CA ASP A 60 2.24 1.60 -13.22
C ASP A 60 0.73 1.62 -12.98
N GLY A 61 0.12 0.44 -12.70
CA GLY A 61 -1.29 0.33 -12.38
C GLY A 61 -1.66 1.05 -11.08
N CYS A 62 -0.81 0.94 -10.05
CA CYS A 62 -1.00 1.66 -8.78
C CYS A 62 -0.90 3.18 -8.99
N HIS A 63 0.19 3.66 -9.59
CA HIS A 63 0.43 5.08 -9.87
C HIS A 63 -0.66 5.70 -10.71
N THR A 64 -1.03 5.07 -11.82
CA THR A 64 -2.05 5.59 -12.73
C THR A 64 -3.36 5.85 -11.99
N LEU A 65 -3.75 4.95 -11.08
CA LEU A 65 -4.97 5.08 -10.30
C LEU A 65 -4.83 6.10 -9.16
N ALA A 66 -3.75 6.05 -8.38
CA ALA A 66 -3.50 7.01 -7.29
C ALA A 66 -3.42 8.45 -7.81
N GLN A 67 -2.83 8.65 -8.99
CA GLN A 67 -2.71 9.96 -9.63
C GLN A 67 -4.07 10.58 -10.01
N LEU A 68 -5.13 9.79 -10.19
CA LEU A 68 -6.48 10.32 -10.45
C LEU A 68 -7.08 11.01 -9.21
N GLN A 69 -6.50 10.80 -8.03
CA GLN A 69 -7.03 11.22 -6.74
C GLN A 69 -5.94 11.85 -5.85
N GLU A 70 -4.89 12.47 -6.43
CA GLU A 70 -3.86 13.16 -5.64
C GLU A 70 -4.45 14.21 -4.70
N GLY A 71 -3.93 14.27 -3.47
CA GLY A 71 -4.47 15.05 -2.37
C GLY A 71 -5.55 14.30 -1.57
N GLU A 72 -6.06 13.17 -2.05
CA GLU A 72 -6.83 12.23 -1.24
C GLU A 72 -5.87 11.42 -0.35
N PRO A 73 -6.12 11.34 0.98
CA PRO A 73 -5.12 10.80 1.89
C PRO A 73 -4.65 9.37 1.64
N TYR A 74 -5.49 8.48 1.11
CA TYR A 74 -5.08 7.11 0.79
C TYR A 74 -4.34 7.04 -0.55
N SER A 75 -4.69 7.87 -1.52
CA SER A 75 -3.94 7.97 -2.79
C SER A 75 -2.52 8.50 -2.55
N ASP A 76 -2.36 9.52 -1.71
CA ASP A 76 -1.05 10.02 -1.30
C ASP A 76 -0.23 8.94 -0.57
N HIS A 77 -0.90 8.10 0.23
CA HIS A 77 -0.26 6.96 0.90
C HIS A 77 0.18 5.89 -0.10
N LEU A 78 -0.63 5.58 -1.10
CA LEU A 78 -0.29 4.63 -2.15
C LEU A 78 0.92 5.10 -2.98
N HIS A 79 0.98 6.39 -3.34
CA HIS A 79 2.14 7.00 -4.00
C HIS A 79 3.41 6.90 -3.14
N TYR A 80 3.30 7.19 -1.84
CA TYR A 80 4.42 7.02 -0.91
C TYR A 80 4.99 5.59 -0.94
N ILE A 81 4.13 4.55 -0.90
CA ILE A 81 4.59 3.16 -0.90
C ILE A 81 5.14 2.80 -2.29
N ALA A 82 4.45 3.17 -3.37
CA ALA A 82 4.85 2.84 -4.74
C ALA A 82 6.27 3.35 -5.03
N HIS A 83 6.55 4.64 -4.81
CA HIS A 83 7.89 5.19 -5.01
C HIS A 83 8.96 4.56 -4.12
N ARG A 84 8.62 4.16 -2.89
CA ARG A 84 9.56 3.43 -2.03
C ARG A 84 9.97 2.08 -2.65
N ARG A 85 9.04 1.43 -3.33
CA ARG A 85 9.23 0.12 -3.97
C ARG A 85 9.85 0.22 -5.36
N GLU A 86 9.82 1.39 -5.99
CA GLU A 86 10.52 1.77 -7.24
C GLU A 86 11.95 2.31 -7.05
N PRO A 87 12.61 1.96 -5.95
CA PRO A 87 13.74 2.68 -5.35
C PRO A 87 13.82 4.21 -5.50
N ASP A 88 12.69 4.92 -5.61
CA ASP A 88 12.65 6.39 -5.64
C ASP A 88 12.43 6.95 -4.23
N TYR A 89 13.45 6.76 -3.38
CA TYR A 89 13.37 7.10 -1.95
C TYR A 89 13.16 8.59 -1.69
N TRP A 90 13.72 9.46 -2.54
CA TRP A 90 13.52 10.90 -2.42
C TRP A 90 12.05 11.27 -2.64
N ASN A 91 11.44 10.74 -3.69
CA ASN A 91 10.05 11.04 -4.00
C ASN A 91 9.09 10.35 -3.02
N SER A 92 9.43 9.15 -2.55
CA SER A 92 8.72 8.53 -1.43
C SER A 92 8.74 9.44 -0.18
N LYS A 93 9.88 10.03 0.18
CA LYS A 93 9.97 11.00 1.30
C LYS A 93 9.18 12.29 1.05
N TYR A 94 9.07 12.73 -0.20
CA TYR A 94 8.18 13.82 -0.59
C TYR A 94 6.72 13.48 -0.30
N TRP A 95 6.23 12.32 -0.75
CA TRP A 95 4.87 11.86 -0.47
C TRP A 95 4.62 11.57 1.01
N ALA A 96 5.62 11.08 1.74
CA ALA A 96 5.57 10.94 3.20
C ALA A 96 5.26 12.29 3.89
N ALA A 97 5.69 13.41 3.31
CA ALA A 97 5.39 14.74 3.81
C ALA A 97 3.93 15.18 3.54
N GLN A 98 3.25 14.59 2.55
CA GLN A 98 1.85 14.87 2.21
C GLN A 98 0.85 14.08 3.06
N LEU A 99 1.25 12.92 3.59
CA LEU A 99 0.40 12.08 4.44
C LEU A 99 -0.24 12.89 5.58
N SER A 100 -1.55 12.75 5.81
CA SER A 100 -2.28 13.68 6.70
C SER A 100 -3.43 13.06 7.49
N HIS A 101 -3.72 11.78 7.31
CA HIS A 101 -4.93 11.15 7.84
C HIS A 101 -4.67 10.15 8.97
N ARG A 102 -5.66 10.01 9.87
CA ARG A 102 -5.59 9.15 11.07
C ARG A 102 -5.32 7.66 10.80
N HIS A 103 -5.54 7.18 9.57
CA HIS A 103 -5.25 5.79 9.19
C HIS A 103 -3.76 5.45 9.37
N LEU A 104 -2.89 6.47 9.32
CA LEU A 104 -1.45 6.30 9.50
C LEU A 104 -1.11 5.74 10.88
N ALA A 105 -1.78 6.21 11.94
CA ALA A 105 -1.56 5.67 13.29
C ALA A 105 -1.93 4.18 13.37
N GLN A 106 -2.98 3.76 12.66
CA GLN A 106 -3.40 2.35 12.62
C GLN A 106 -2.38 1.44 11.90
N ILE A 107 -1.61 2.00 10.97
CA ILE A 107 -0.62 1.28 10.17
C ILE A 107 0.75 1.30 10.85
N TYR A 108 1.22 2.47 11.30
CA TYR A 108 2.60 2.64 11.77
C TYR A 108 2.76 2.53 13.29
N LEU A 109 1.69 2.70 14.07
CA LEU A 109 1.76 2.80 15.54
C LEU A 109 0.86 1.77 16.26
N ALA A 110 0.25 0.84 15.51
CA ALA A 110 -0.34 -0.42 15.98
C ALA A 110 -1.11 -0.38 17.31
N GLY A 111 -2.14 0.48 17.40
CA GLY A 111 -3.14 0.42 18.48
C GLY A 111 -3.01 1.49 19.56
N ASP A 112 -2.09 2.44 19.40
CA ASP A 112 -2.10 3.66 20.20
C ASP A 112 -3.19 4.62 19.67
N TYR A 113 -4.28 4.75 20.43
CA TYR A 113 -5.40 5.63 20.10
C TYR A 113 -5.09 7.12 20.32
N ASP A 114 -4.04 7.43 21.09
CA ASP A 114 -3.59 8.79 21.37
C ASP A 114 -2.46 9.23 20.43
N ALA A 115 -1.92 8.29 19.65
CA ALA A 115 -0.82 8.57 18.74
C ALA A 115 -1.19 9.59 17.65
N SER A 116 -0.29 10.55 17.47
CA SER A 116 -0.50 11.63 16.52
C SER A 116 -0.19 11.21 15.08
N VAL A 117 -0.91 11.79 14.13
CA VAL A 117 -0.58 11.71 12.69
C VAL A 117 0.87 12.10 12.43
N SER A 118 1.39 13.10 13.17
CA SER A 118 2.78 13.57 13.04
C SER A 118 3.81 12.50 13.40
N GLU A 119 3.58 11.72 14.46
CA GLU A 119 4.45 10.61 14.84
C GLU A 119 4.41 9.50 13.79
N ALA A 120 3.21 9.16 13.28
CA ALA A 120 3.06 8.14 12.25
C ALA A 120 3.79 8.54 10.95
N LYS A 121 3.76 9.83 10.57
CA LYS A 121 4.53 10.35 9.43
C LYS A 121 6.04 10.24 9.64
N LEU A 122 6.50 10.47 10.87
CA LEU A 122 7.92 10.32 11.20
C LEU A 122 8.35 8.85 11.06
N GLU A 123 7.54 7.91 11.54
CA GLU A 123 7.81 6.47 11.39
C GLU A 123 7.77 6.01 9.93
N ALA A 124 6.87 6.57 9.10
CA ALA A 124 6.87 6.33 7.66
C ALA A 124 8.20 6.77 7.01
N LYS A 125 8.69 7.97 7.33
CA LYS A 125 9.99 8.46 6.81
C LYS A 125 11.16 7.59 7.25
N LYS A 126 11.22 7.21 8.53
CA LYS A 126 12.23 6.27 9.05
C LYS A 126 12.18 4.92 8.34
N PHE A 127 10.99 4.47 7.93
CA PHE A 127 10.86 3.23 7.20
C PHE A 127 11.48 3.32 5.80
N VAL A 128 11.32 4.46 5.10
CA VAL A 128 12.04 4.71 3.84
C VAL A 128 13.55 4.69 4.07
N ASP A 129 14.04 5.38 5.10
CA ASP A 129 15.48 5.40 5.43
C ASP A 129 16.02 3.99 5.69
N ALA A 130 15.28 3.15 6.42
CA ALA A 130 15.68 1.77 6.70
C ALA A 130 15.75 0.91 5.42
N ILE A 131 14.79 1.07 4.50
CA ILE A 131 14.78 0.36 3.22
C ILE A 131 15.93 0.85 2.31
N GLU A 132 16.18 2.15 2.26
CA GLU A 132 17.30 2.73 1.49
C GLU A 132 18.66 2.21 1.98
N VAL A 133 18.86 2.11 3.30
CA VAL A 133 20.05 1.48 3.88
C VAL A 133 20.14 0.00 3.50
N ALA A 134 19.05 -0.76 3.70
CA ALA A 134 19.01 -2.19 3.40
C ALA A 134 19.24 -2.50 1.91
N ALA A 135 18.82 -1.62 1.00
CA ALA A 135 19.10 -1.77 -0.44
C ALA A 135 20.61 -1.71 -0.76
N SER A 136 21.38 -0.99 0.06
CA SER A 136 22.83 -0.89 -0.08
C SER A 136 23.61 -1.96 0.68
N SER A 137 23.13 -2.37 1.87
CA SER A 137 23.84 -3.29 2.76
C SER A 137 23.39 -4.75 2.62
N GLY A 138 22.16 -5.00 2.17
CA GLY A 138 21.50 -6.31 2.21
C GLY A 138 21.05 -6.75 3.61
N GLU A 139 21.36 -5.99 4.66
CA GLU A 139 21.04 -6.34 6.04
C GLU A 139 19.57 -6.05 6.37
N GLY A 140 18.90 -7.00 7.05
CA GLY A 140 17.52 -6.82 7.53
C GLY A 140 16.44 -6.77 6.43
N VAL A 141 16.78 -7.16 5.19
CA VAL A 141 15.84 -7.15 4.06
C VAL A 141 14.60 -7.99 4.37
N GLU A 142 14.75 -9.20 4.91
CA GLU A 142 13.63 -10.09 5.19
C GLU A 142 12.65 -9.48 6.22
N GLU A 143 13.15 -8.85 7.28
CA GLU A 143 12.34 -8.14 8.27
C GLU A 143 11.60 -6.94 7.68
N LEU A 144 12.27 -6.18 6.81
CA LEU A 144 11.68 -5.03 6.13
C LEU A 144 10.63 -5.47 5.08
N GLU A 145 10.83 -6.60 4.40
CA GLU A 145 9.82 -7.19 3.50
C GLU A 145 8.56 -7.60 4.28
N LYS A 146 8.72 -8.23 5.44
CA LYS A 146 7.60 -8.56 6.34
C LYS A 146 6.86 -7.31 6.79
N ARG A 147 7.58 -6.26 7.21
CA ARG A 147 6.99 -4.97 7.62
C ARG A 147 6.26 -4.28 6.46
N GLN A 148 6.85 -4.26 5.27
CA GLN A 148 6.23 -3.70 4.07
C GLN A 148 4.97 -4.48 3.68
N TRP A 149 5.01 -5.80 3.79
CA TRP A 149 3.85 -6.64 3.54
C TRP A 149 2.71 -6.35 4.51
N ASP A 150 3.00 -6.24 5.81
CA ASP A 150 2.02 -5.86 6.83
C ASP A 150 1.42 -4.48 6.56
N GLU A 151 2.25 -3.47 6.21
CA GLU A 151 1.79 -2.12 5.84
C GLU A 151 0.82 -2.15 4.64
N MET A 152 1.22 -2.77 3.53
CA MET A 152 0.39 -2.82 2.31
C MET A 152 -0.91 -3.61 2.52
N THR A 153 -0.85 -4.73 3.25
CA THR A 153 -2.02 -5.58 3.49
C THR A 153 -3.00 -4.97 4.50
N ARG A 154 -2.52 -4.22 5.50
CA ARG A 154 -3.37 -3.42 6.40
C ARG A 154 -4.05 -2.28 5.64
N LEU A 155 -3.30 -1.51 4.86
CA LEU A 155 -3.86 -0.44 4.04
C LEU A 155 -4.95 -0.96 3.10
N THR A 156 -4.68 -2.08 2.43
CA THR A 156 -5.65 -2.74 1.54
C THR A 156 -6.94 -3.13 2.27
N ARG A 157 -6.84 -3.70 3.48
CA ARG A 157 -8.02 -4.07 4.29
C ARG A 157 -8.82 -2.85 4.73
N LEU A 158 -8.15 -1.82 5.22
CA LEU A 158 -8.78 -0.56 5.60
C LEU A 158 -9.54 0.07 4.43
N LEU A 159 -8.96 0.03 3.24
CA LEU A 159 -9.58 0.53 2.02
C LEU A 159 -10.82 -0.29 1.63
N ILE A 160 -10.74 -1.63 1.66
CA ILE A 160 -11.90 -2.49 1.36
C ILE A 160 -13.02 -2.28 2.38
N GLU A 161 -12.68 -2.15 3.66
CA GLU A 161 -13.66 -1.88 4.72
C GLU A 161 -14.35 -0.53 4.53
N LYS A 162 -13.58 0.52 4.20
CA LYS A 162 -14.10 1.85 3.89
C LYS A 162 -15.02 1.82 2.67
N ASP A 163 -14.61 1.14 1.59
CA ASP A 163 -15.33 1.05 0.32
C ASP A 163 -16.77 0.54 0.49
N ALA A 164 -17.00 -0.40 1.42
CA ALA A 164 -18.34 -0.92 1.69
C ALA A 164 -19.15 -0.09 2.70
N SER A 165 -18.50 0.79 3.46
CA SER A 165 -19.14 1.58 4.52
C SER A 165 -19.72 2.90 4.04
N GLU A 166 -19.31 3.38 2.86
CA GLU A 166 -19.76 4.65 2.31
C GLU A 166 -20.89 4.43 1.29
N PRO A 167 -22.14 4.86 1.59
CA PRO A 167 -23.15 5.02 0.55
C PRO A 167 -22.73 6.19 -0.34
N GLN A 168 -22.74 5.98 -1.65
CA GLN A 168 -22.51 7.04 -2.64
C GLN A 168 -23.61 8.09 -2.64
#